data_AF-A0A7X7Q2X9-F1
#
_entry.id   AF-A0A7X7Q2X9-F1
#
_cell.length_a   1.000
_cell.length_b   1.000
_cell.length_c   1.000
_cell.angle_alpha   90.00
_cell.angle_beta   90.00
_cell.angle_gamma   90.00
#
_symmetry.space_group_name_H-M   'P 1'
#
loop_
_entity.id
_entity.type
_entity.pdbx_description
1 polymer ?
#
loop_
_entity_poly.entity_id
_entity_poly.type
_entity_poly.pdbx_seq_one_letter_code
_entity_poly.pdbx_strand_id
1 'polypeptide(L)' 'LLIYFLLIPIVYKVVIAIDFTKIFKKYHVNEIRLFYIIVVIVITKILGDTVVMIINYFREVALTM' A
#
# COMPACT_ATOMS: atom_id res chain seq x y z
N LEU A 1 11.50 -4.71 -6.72
CA LEU A 1 11.08 -5.75 -5.74
C LEU A 1 11.43 -5.39 -4.29
N LEU A 2 12.67 -5.00 -3.98
CA LEU A 2 13.08 -4.58 -2.63
C LEU A 2 12.26 -3.41 -2.04
N ILE A 3 11.95 -2.39 -2.85
CA ILE A 3 11.14 -1.22 -2.43
C ILE A 3 9.74 -1.65 -1.97
N TYR A 4 9.14 -2.64 -2.65
CA TYR A 4 7.83 -3.16 -2.29
C TYR A 4 7.85 -3.84 -0.92
N PHE A 5 8.86 -4.65 -0.63
CA PHE A 5 9.03 -5.31 0.66
C PHE A 5 9.14 -4.31 1.83
N LEU A 6 9.77 -3.17 1.59
CA LEU A 6 9.94 -2.12 2.58
C LEU A 6 8.65 -1.31 2.83
N LEU A 7 7.79 -1.18 1.82
CA LEU A 7 6.51 -0.47 1.90
C LEU A 7 5.40 -1.28 2.58
N ILE A 8 5.39 -2.60 2.44
CA ILE A 8 4.38 -3.50 3.07
C ILE A 8 4.15 -3.20 4.55
N PRO A 9 5.17 -3.17 5.44
CA PRO A 9 4.96 -2.94 6.87
C PRO A 9 4.44 -1.53 7.20
N ILE A 10 4.77 -0.53 6.37
CA ILE A 10 4.30 0.84 6.53
C ILE A 10 2.81 0.92 6.20
N VAL A 11 2.42 0.41 5.03
CA VAL A 11 1.02 0.35 4.60
C VAL A 11 0.19 -0.46 5.58
N TYR A 12 0.71 -1.59 6.08
CA TYR A 12 0.05 -2.39 7.09
C TYR A 12 -0.23 -1.61 8.38
N LYS A 13 0.69 -0.76 8.87
CA LYS A 13 0.39 0.08 10.04
C LYS A 13 -0.71 1.11 9.77
N VAL A 14 -0.67 1.73 8.58
CA VAL A 14 -1.66 2.74 8.17
C VAL A 14 -3.05 2.13 8.07
N VAL A 15 -3.18 0.95 7.46
CA VAL A 15 -4.48 0.31 7.27
C VAL A 15 -5.03 -0.17 8.62
N ILE A 16 -4.24 -0.71 9.56
CA ILE A 16 -4.74 -1.08 10.91
C ILE A 16 -5.27 0.12 11.70
N ALA A 17 -4.70 1.30 11.48
CA ALA A 17 -5.17 2.53 12.13
C ALA A 17 -6.54 2.99 11.61
N ILE A 18 -7.00 2.45 10.48
CA ILE A 18 -8.34 2.72 9.95
C ILE A 18 -9.35 1.90 10.75
N ASP A 19 -10.33 2.59 11.32
CA ASP A 19 -11.39 1.96 12.10
C ASP A 19 -12.42 1.26 11.19
N PHE A 20 -12.16 -0.02 10.88
CA PHE A 20 -13.05 -0.87 10.09
C PHE A 20 -14.31 -1.32 10.82
N THR A 21 -14.45 -1.06 12.12
CA THR A 21 -15.65 -1.45 12.88
C THR A 21 -16.92 -0.75 12.39
N LYS A 22 -16.79 0.38 11.70
CA LYS A 22 -17.90 1.08 11.04
C LYS A 22 -18.34 0.45 9.73
N ILE A 23 -17.49 -0.34 9.07
CA ILE A 23 -17.72 -0.88 7.72
C ILE A 23 -18.29 -2.30 7.79
N PHE A 24 -17.90 -3.09 8.79
CA PHE A 24 -18.31 -4.49 8.89
C PHE A 24 -19.16 -4.74 10.14
N LYS A 25 -20.34 -5.37 9.96
CA LYS A 25 -21.17 -5.85 11.06
C LYS A 25 -20.39 -6.87 11.90
N LYS A 26 -20.56 -6.82 13.22
CA LYS A 26 -20.03 -7.79 14.20
C LYS A 26 -20.18 -9.21 13.64
N TYR A 27 -19.13 -10.03 13.74
CA TYR A 27 -19.03 -11.46 13.38
C TYR A 27 -18.39 -11.85 12.03
N HIS A 28 -18.04 -10.92 11.14
CA HIS A 28 -17.37 -11.24 9.86
C HIS A 28 -15.82 -11.17 9.92
N VAL A 29 -15.20 -11.71 10.98
CA VAL A 29 -13.75 -11.52 11.27
C VAL A 29 -12.83 -12.03 10.17
N ASN A 30 -13.17 -13.16 9.53
CA ASN A 30 -12.38 -13.72 8.43
C ASN A 30 -12.49 -12.89 7.14
N GLU A 31 -13.68 -12.40 6.81
CA GLU A 31 -13.91 -11.56 5.63
C GLU A 31 -13.23 -10.20 5.79
N ILE A 32 -13.29 -9.60 6.98
CA ILE A 32 -12.57 -8.37 7.31
C ILE A 32 -11.07 -8.57 7.13
N ARG A 33 -10.52 -9.68 7.62
CA ARG A 33 -9.10 -9.99 7.50
C ARG A 33 -8.67 -10.17 6.05
N LEU A 34 -9.50 -10.80 5.24
CA LEU A 34 -9.21 -11.04 3.82
C LEU A 34 -9.32 -9.75 3.01
N PHE A 35 -10.35 -8.94 3.27
CA PHE A 35 -10.48 -7.59 2.70
C PHE A 35 -9.30 -6.71 3.06
N TYR A 36 -8.87 -6.74 4.32
CA TYR A 36 -7.71 -6.01 4.82
C TYR A 36 -6.42 -6.38 4.07
N ILE A 37 -6.15 -7.68 3.88
CA ILE A 37 -4.98 -8.16 3.14
C ILE A 37 -5.02 -7.65 1.69
N ILE A 38 -6.17 -7.72 1.03
CA ILE A 38 -6.35 -7.21 -0.34
C ILE A 38 -6.08 -5.71 -0.41
N VAL A 39 -6.66 -4.92 0.51
CA VAL A 39 -6.48 -3.46 0.57
C VAL A 39 -5.00 -3.10 0.75
N VAL A 40 -4.31 -3.78 1.68
CA VAL A 40 -2.87 -3.56 1.90
C VAL A 40 -2.07 -3.86 0.63
N ILE A 41 -2.34 -4.96 -0.06
CA ILE A 41 -1.64 -5.33 -1.30
C ILE A 41 -1.87 -4.28 -2.39
N VAL A 42 -3.11 -3.85 -2.60
CA VAL A 42 -3.47 -2.85 -3.62
C VAL A 42 -2.80 -1.51 -3.34
N ILE A 43 -2.88 -1.01 -2.09
CA ILE A 43 -2.25 0.26 -1.71
C ILE A 43 -0.72 0.18 -1.84
N THR A 44 -0.11 -0.93 -1.42
CA THR A 44 1.34 -1.13 -1.54
C THR A 44 1.79 -1.15 -3.01
N LYS A 45 1.00 -1.77 -3.89
CA LYS A 45 1.25 -1.78 -5.34
C LYS A 45 1.25 -0.35 -5.90
N ILE A 46 0.18 0.41 -5.64
CA ILE A 46 0.01 1.79 -6.12
C ILE A 46 1.15 2.68 -5.63
N LEU A 47 1.49 2.61 -4.34
CA LEU A 47 2.59 3.41 -3.77
C LEU A 47 3.94 3.03 -4.39
N GLY A 48 4.21 1.74 -4.56
CA GLY A 48 5.45 1.27 -5.16
C GLY A 48 5.61 1.72 -6.61
N ASP A 49 4.56 1.62 -7.42
CA ASP A 49 4.56 2.10 -8.81
C ASP A 49 4.75 3.63 -8.87
N THR A 50 4.12 4.38 -7.95
CA THR A 50 4.28 5.84 -7.85
C THR A 50 5.73 6.23 -7.51
N VAL A 51 6.37 5.55 -6.55
CA VAL A 51 7.77 5.81 -6.20
C VAL A 51 8.71 5.50 -7.37
N VAL A 52 8.49 4.39 -8.08
CA VAL A 52 9.29 4.05 -9.27
C VAL A 52 9.12 5.09 -10.37
N MET A 53 7.89 5.56 -10.61
CA MET A 53 7.61 6.62 -11.58
C MET A 53 8.36 7.91 -11.23
N ILE A 54 8.34 8.32 -9.96
CA ILE A 54 9.07 9.51 -9.48
C ILE A 54 10.58 9.33 -9.68
N ILE A 55 11.15 8.18 -9.33
CA ILE A 55 12.58 7.90 -9.53
C ILE A 55 12.95 7.98 -11.02
N ASN A 56 12.13 7.40 -11.89
CA ASN A 56 12.37 7.45 -13.33
C ASN A 56 12.28 8.88 -13.87
N TYR A 57 11.31 9.68 -13.39
CA TYR A 57 11.20 11.09 -13.73
C TYR A 57 12.46 11.88 -13.33
N PHE A 58 12.93 11.72 -12.09
CA PHE A 58 14.18 12.38 -11.65
C PHE A 58 15.40 11.92 -12.46
N ARG A 59 15.46 10.64 -12.81
CA ARG A 59 16.54 10.09 -13.64
C ARG A 59 16.53 10.69 -15.05
N GLU A 60 15.36 10.82 -15.67
CA GLU A 60 15.23 11.47 -16.98
C GLU A 60 15.68 12.93 -16.90
N VAL A 61 15.18 13.69 -15.93
CA VAL A 61 15.57 15.10 -15.73
C VAL A 61 17.08 15.24 -15.55
N ALA A 62 17.71 14.37 -14.74
CA ALA A 62 19.14 14.39 -14.50
C ALA A 62 19.99 13.96 -15.71
N LEU A 63 19.45 13.18 -16.64
CA LEU A 63 20.13 12.77 -17.87
C LEU A 63 19.92 13.75 -19.03
N THR A 64 18.88 14.58 -18.97
CA THR A 64 18.61 15.65 -19.95
C THR A 64 19.27 16.98 -19.62
N MET A 65 19.82 17.15 -18.42
CA MET A 65 20.71 18.26 -18.04
C MET A 65 22.17 17.93 -18.36
#